data_AF-A0A1Q7BA35-F1
#
_entry.id   AF-A0A1Q7BA35-F1
#
_cell.length_a   1.000
_cell.length_b   1.000
_cell.length_c   1.000
_cell.angle_alpha   90.00
_cell.angle_beta   90.00
_cell.angle_gamma   90.00
#
_symmetry.space_group_name_H-M   'P 1'
#
loop_
_entity.id
_entity.type
_entity.pdbx_description
1 polymer ?
#
loop_
_entity_poly.entity_id
_entity_poly.type
_entity_poly.pdbx_seq_one_letter_code
_entity_poly.pdbx_strand_id
1 'polypeptide(L)'
;MPTRALIEFAELPFFMALPFATPPGLPPDRAKALQTAFMAMCRDKAFIEEAETLGIDMSPIDGAAILTLLARTAATPSEVIARYNSIGERK
;
A
#
# COMPACT_ATOMS: atom_id res chain seq x y z
N MET A 1 21.14 4.02 14.97
CA MET A 1 19.86 3.73 14.29
C MET A 1 19.57 2.23 14.40
N PRO A 2 18.40 1.82 14.90
CA PRO A 2 18.05 0.40 14.95
C PRO A 2 17.86 -0.14 13.51
N THR A 3 18.59 -1.19 13.14
CA THR A 3 18.53 -1.85 11.82
C THR A 3 17.11 -2.18 11.39
N ARG A 4 16.24 -2.49 12.35
CA ARG A 4 14.82 -2.76 12.15
C ARG A 4 14.06 -1.60 11.47
N ALA A 5 14.28 -0.36 11.90
CA ALA A 5 13.57 0.80 11.33
C ALA A 5 13.92 1.03 9.85
N LEU A 6 15.15 0.70 9.46
CA LEU A 6 15.59 0.78 8.07
C LEU A 6 14.91 -0.27 7.19
N ILE A 7 14.78 -1.51 7.68
CA ILE A 7 14.08 -2.59 6.98
C ILE A 7 12.60 -2.26 6.87
N GLU A 8 11.97 -1.82 7.97
CA GLU A 8 10.56 -1.41 7.97
C GLU A 8 10.30 -0.30 6.95
N PHE A 9 11.16 0.73 6.89
CA PHE A 9 11.04 1.78 5.88
C PHE A 9 11.19 1.25 4.45
N ALA A 10 12.17 0.37 4.21
CA ALA A 10 12.43 -0.20 2.89
C ALA A 10 11.27 -1.08 2.39
N GLU A 11 10.50 -1.70 3.29
CA GLU A 11 9.37 -2.58 2.96
C GLU A 11 8.06 -1.82 2.67
N LEU A 12 7.87 -0.63 3.25
CA LEU A 12 6.59 0.12 3.16
C LEU A 12 6.00 0.24 1.75
N PRO A 13 6.79 0.54 0.69
CA PRO A 13 6.23 0.66 -0.67
C PRO A 13 5.61 -0.65 -1.20
N PHE A 14 6.08 -1.82 -0.76
CA PHE A 14 5.58 -3.11 -1.25
C PHE A 14 4.18 -3.43 -0.76
N PHE A 15 3.79 -2.90 0.41
CA PHE A 15 2.41 -2.97 0.89
C PHE A 15 1.43 -2.11 0.07
N MET A 16 1.95 -1.21 -0.78
CA MET A 16 1.16 -0.30 -1.63
C MET A 16 1.58 -0.40 -3.11
N ALA A 17 2.07 -1.57 -3.54
CA ALA A 17 2.69 -1.73 -4.86
C ALA A 17 1.74 -1.46 -6.05
N LEU A 18 0.45 -1.75 -5.89
CA LEU A 18 -0.58 -1.58 -6.93
C LEU A 18 -1.73 -0.69 -6.41
N PRO A 19 -1.49 0.61 -6.22
CA PRO A 19 -2.47 1.48 -5.58
C PRO A 19 -3.61 1.83 -6.54
N PHE A 20 -4.84 1.78 -6.03
CA PHE A 20 -6.00 2.31 -6.73
C PHE A 20 -6.47 3.58 -6.03
N ALA A 21 -6.45 4.71 -6.74
CA ALA A 21 -6.74 6.02 -6.18
C ALA A 21 -7.68 6.81 -7.09
N THR A 22 -8.48 7.68 -6.47
CA THR A 22 -9.36 8.60 -7.18
C THR A 22 -8.73 9.99 -7.26
N PRO A 23 -9.16 10.84 -8.22
CA PRO A 23 -8.78 12.25 -8.21
C PRO A 23 -9.15 12.97 -6.91
N PRO A 24 -8.45 14.06 -6.56
CA PRO A 24 -8.81 14.88 -5.41
C PRO A 24 -10.20 15.50 -5.58
N GLY A 25 -10.89 15.75 -4.46
CA GLY A 25 -12.21 16.39 -4.45
C GLY A 25 -13.40 15.46 -4.66
N LEU A 26 -13.18 14.13 -4.67
CA LEU A 26 -14.29 13.18 -4.71
C LEU A 26 -15.15 13.29 -3.42
N PRO A 27 -16.49 13.36 -3.54
CA PRO A 27 -17.38 13.35 -2.39
C PRO A 27 -17.17 12.13 -1.46
N PRO A 28 -17.18 12.28 -0.13
CA PRO A 28 -16.85 11.21 0.81
C PRO A 28 -17.76 9.97 0.72
N ASP A 29 -19.04 10.17 0.44
CA ASP A 29 -20.02 9.11 0.21
C ASP A 29 -19.67 8.27 -1.02
N ARG A 30 -19.25 8.91 -2.12
CA ARG A 30 -18.78 8.24 -3.34
C ARG A 30 -17.47 7.51 -3.11
N ALA A 31 -16.53 8.13 -2.38
CA ALA A 31 -15.28 7.48 -2.00
C ALA A 31 -15.53 6.19 -1.21
N LYS A 32 -16.44 6.25 -0.22
CA LYS A 32 -16.83 5.08 0.58
C LYS A 32 -17.49 3.99 -0.27
N ALA A 33 -18.34 4.37 -1.21
CA ALA A 33 -18.98 3.43 -2.13
C ALA A 33 -17.95 2.70 -3.00
N LEU A 34 -16.98 3.41 -3.59
CA LEU A 34 -15.92 2.82 -4.40
C LEU A 34 -15.01 1.89 -3.59
N GLN A 35 -14.58 2.32 -2.41
CA GLN A 35 -13.77 1.49 -1.51
C GLN A 35 -14.49 0.19 -1.12
N THR A 36 -15.79 0.29 -0.83
CA THR A 36 -16.63 -0.86 -0.46
C THR A 36 -16.78 -1.82 -1.64
N ALA A 37 -17.07 -1.30 -2.84
CA ALA A 37 -17.23 -2.09 -4.05
C ALA A 37 -15.93 -2.80 -4.44
N PHE A 38 -14.79 -2.11 -4.35
CA PHE A 38 -13.48 -2.70 -4.63
C PHE A 38 -13.18 -3.87 -3.70
N MET A 39 -13.35 -3.69 -2.38
CA MET A 39 -13.11 -4.77 -1.43
C MET A 39 -14.12 -5.92 -1.55
N ALA A 40 -15.35 -5.64 -1.97
CA ALA A 40 -16.33 -6.69 -2.27
C ALA A 40 -15.90 -7.52 -3.47
N MET A 41 -15.43 -6.88 -4.56
CA MET A 41 -14.88 -7.56 -5.73
C MET A 41 -13.66 -8.43 -5.37
N CYS A 42 -12.72 -7.91 -4.58
CA CYS A 42 -11.55 -8.69 -4.17
C CYS A 42 -11.86 -9.90 -3.28
N ARG A 43 -13.08 -10.00 -2.75
CA ARG A 43 -13.57 -11.13 -1.94
C ARG A 43 -14.55 -12.01 -2.73
N ASP A 44 -14.89 -11.63 -3.95
CA ASP A 44 -15.79 -12.38 -4.79
C ASP A 44 -15.11 -13.67 -5.27
N LYS A 45 -15.81 -14.79 -5.16
CA LYS A 45 -15.26 -16.12 -5.47
C LYS A 45 -14.88 -16.25 -6.94
N ALA A 46 -15.70 -15.74 -7.86
CA ALA A 46 -15.42 -15.84 -9.28
C ALA A 46 -14.20 -14.97 -9.65
N PHE A 47 -14.06 -13.81 -9.02
CA PHE A 47 -12.88 -12.95 -9.20
C PHE A 47 -11.59 -13.64 -8.71
N ILE A 48 -11.63 -14.29 -7.55
CA ILE A 48 -10.47 -15.01 -6.99
C ILE A 48 -10.08 -16.21 -7.87
N GLU A 49 -11.04 -17.02 -8.32
CA GLU A 49 -10.77 -18.18 -9.18
C GLU A 49 -10.14 -17.78 -10.53
N GLU A 50 -10.58 -16.67 -11.10
CA GLU A 50 -9.98 -16.13 -12.32
C GLU A 50 -8.56 -15.61 -12.04
N ALA A 51 -8.35 -14.88 -10.94
CA ALA A 51 -7.03 -14.40 -10.54
C ALA A 51 -6.03 -15.55 -10.34
N GLU A 52 -6.46 -16.65 -9.71
CA GLU A 52 -5.65 -17.86 -9.53
C GLU A 52 -5.29 -18.51 -10.88
N THR A 53 -6.24 -18.57 -11.82
CA THR A 53 -5.99 -19.08 -13.18
C THR A 53 -4.96 -18.24 -13.94
N LEU A 54 -4.95 -16.93 -13.70
CA LEU A 54 -3.97 -16.00 -14.24
C LEU A 54 -2.63 -15.99 -13.46
N GLY A 55 -2.52 -16.76 -12.37
CA GLY A 55 -1.33 -16.81 -11.52
C GLY A 55 -1.10 -15.56 -10.68
N ILE A 56 -2.17 -14.82 -10.36
CA ILE A 56 -2.13 -13.59 -9.56
C ILE A 56 -2.40 -13.94 -8.08
N ASP A 57 -1.40 -13.72 -7.23
CA ASP A 57 -1.56 -13.83 -5.78
C ASP A 57 -2.23 -12.58 -5.21
N MET A 58 -3.50 -12.72 -4.81
CA MET A 58 -4.33 -11.61 -4.34
C MET A 58 -4.14 -11.37 -2.85
N SER A 59 -3.54 -10.22 -2.50
CA SER A 59 -3.37 -9.74 -1.11
C SER A 59 -3.88 -8.30 -0.92
N PRO A 60 -5.17 -8.04 -1.19
CA PRO A 60 -5.74 -6.69 -1.13
C PRO A 60 -5.76 -6.14 0.31
N ILE A 61 -5.50 -4.85 0.45
CA ILE A 61 -5.73 -4.10 1.69
C ILE A 61 -6.74 -2.99 1.46
N ASP A 62 -7.49 -2.64 2.50
CA ASP A 62 -8.53 -1.61 2.38
C ASP A 62 -7.97 -0.18 2.46
N GLY A 63 -8.82 0.79 2.16
CA GLY A 63 -8.44 2.20 2.18
C GLY A 63 -7.97 2.69 3.55
N ALA A 64 -8.48 2.14 4.66
CA ALA A 64 -8.05 2.51 6.00
C ALA A 64 -6.63 2.01 6.30
N ALA A 65 -6.30 0.80 5.87
CA ALA A 65 -4.95 0.26 5.93
C ALA A 65 -3.97 1.10 5.10
N ILE A 66 -4.35 1.52 3.89
CA ILE A 66 -3.54 2.42 3.06
C ILE A 66 -3.26 3.75 3.78
N LEU A 67 -4.29 4.39 4.36
CA LEU A 67 -4.12 5.64 5.11
C LEU A 67 -3.18 5.48 6.31
N THR A 68 -3.25 4.32 6.99
CA THR A 68 -2.35 3.99 8.10
C THR A 68 -0.91 3.83 7.61
N LEU A 69 -0.68 3.17 6.48
CA LEU A 69 0.64 3.04 5.87
C LEU A 69 1.20 4.39 5.46
N LEU A 70 0.40 5.25 4.82
CA LEU A 70 0.81 6.60 4.45
C LEU A 70 1.22 7.44 5.67
N ALA A 71 0.44 7.38 6.76
CA ALA A 71 0.77 8.07 8.00
C ALA A 71 2.09 7.56 8.60
N ARG A 72 2.33 6.23 8.58
CA ARG A 72 3.59 5.63 9.02
C ARG A 72 4.77 6.07 8.16
N THR A 73 4.60 6.08 6.83
CA THR A 73 5.63 6.56 5.90
C THR A 73 5.97 8.01 6.17
N ALA A 74 4.96 8.88 6.34
CA ALA A 74 5.16 10.30 6.65
C ALA A 74 5.84 10.54 8.00
N ALA A 75 5.65 9.64 8.96
CA ALA A 75 6.28 9.70 10.28
C ALA A 75 7.71 9.11 10.32
N THR A 76 8.25 8.63 9.18
CA THR A 76 9.61 8.07 9.15
C THR A 76 10.64 9.13 9.54
N PRO A 77 11.51 8.87 10.54
CA PRO A 77 12.56 9.80 10.91
C PRO A 77 13.50 10.11 9.76
N SER A 78 13.86 11.38 9.59
CA SER A 78 14.74 11.84 8.49
C SER A 78 16.10 11.12 8.47
N GLU A 79 16.61 10.71 9.64
CA GLU A 79 17.83 9.93 9.77
C GLU A 79 17.75 8.53 9.15
N VAL A 80 16.57 7.89 9.17
CA VAL A 80 16.32 6.59 8.53
C VAL A 80 16.30 6.75 7.02
N ILE A 81 15.63 7.80 6.54
CA ILE A 81 15.58 8.15 5.11
C ILE A 81 16.98 8.44 4.58
N ALA A 82 17.76 9.26 5.29
CA ALA A 82 19.14 9.59 4.93
C ALA A 82 20.01 8.32 4.87
N ARG A 83 19.85 7.41 5.84
CA ARG A 83 20.56 6.14 5.85
C ARG A 83 20.18 5.28 4.64
N TYR A 84 18.89 5.14 4.33
CA TYR A 84 18.43 4.38 3.17
C TYR A 84 19.04 4.90 1.87
N ASN A 85 19.00 6.21 1.64
CA ASN A 85 19.58 6.83 0.44
C ASN A 85 21.10 6.60 0.33
N SER A 86 21.83 6.73 1.43
CA SER A 86 23.29 6.48 1.45
C SER A 86 23.68 5.04 1.05
N ILE A 87 22.77 4.07 1.17
CA ILE A 87 23.02 2.69 0.73
C ILE A 87 22.94 2.60 -0.80
N GLY A 88 21.96 3.26 -1.43
CA GLY A 88 21.79 3.26 -2.88
C GLY A 88 22.82 4.09 -3.65
N GLU A 89 23.43 5.08 -2.99
CA GLU A 89 24.50 5.92 -3.56
C GLU A 89 25.88 5.23 -3.58
N ARG A 90 26.08 4.18 -2.78
CA ARG A 90 27.27 3.32 -2.84
C ARG A 90 27.14 2.34 -4.00
N LYS A 91 27.25 2.84 -5.23
CA LYS A 91 27.54 2.03 -6.41
C LYS A 91 29.04 1.95 -6.64
#